data_AF-A0A9D7WHL4-F1
#
_entry.id   AF-A0A9D7WHL4-F1
#
_cell.length_a   1.000
_cell.length_b   1.000
_cell.length_c   1.000
_cell.angle_alpha   90.00
_cell.angle_beta   90.00
_cell.angle_gamma   90.00
#
_symmetry.space_group_name_H-M   'P 1'
#
loop_
_entity.id
_entity.type
_entity.pdbx_description
1 polymer ?
#
loop_
_entity_poly.entity_id
_entity_poly.type
_entity_poly.pdbx_seq_one_letter_code
_entity_poly.pdbx_strand_id
1 'polypeptide(L)'
;MSNKLFCTFTAREDLDELLDTIKSSYIILYDKIFVLECEDQEEYICTYNVDFHNIGDFLDNTILVHRKKYTNTLYTINALNELIKELNDGYLDKRFMIDWDDYKNSVLLTKDYKLQILKTKLHSIVEL
;
A
#
# COMPACT_ATOMS: atom_id res chain seq x y z
N MET A 1 -12.65 17.10 -2.32
CA MET A 1 -11.29 16.56 -2.14
C MET A 1 -11.30 15.09 -2.57
N SER A 2 -10.40 14.70 -3.46
CA SER A 2 -10.29 13.32 -3.93
C SER A 2 -9.19 12.65 -3.10
N ASN A 3 -9.57 11.97 -2.03
CA ASN A 3 -8.62 11.25 -1.17
C ASN A 3 -8.13 9.97 -1.89
N LYS A 4 -6.82 9.87 -2.08
CA LYS A 4 -6.14 8.66 -2.54
C LYS A 4 -5.11 8.21 -1.50
N LEU A 5 -4.95 6.90 -1.35
CA LEU A 5 -3.94 6.31 -0.48
C LEU A 5 -2.75 5.88 -1.34
N PHE A 6 -1.61 6.52 -1.11
CA PHE A 6 -0.34 6.17 -1.73
C PHE A 6 0.46 5.26 -0.81
N CYS A 7 1.34 4.50 -1.43
CA CYS A 7 2.22 3.52 -0.82
C CYS A 7 3.55 3.59 -1.56
N THR A 8 4.62 3.97 -0.86
CA THR A 8 5.97 4.11 -1.43
C THR A 8 6.93 3.17 -0.72
N PHE A 9 7.74 2.46 -1.50
CA PHE A 9 8.72 1.50 -1.00
C PHE A 9 10.10 2.14 -0.93
N THR A 10 10.85 1.85 0.13
CA THR A 10 12.21 2.35 0.32
C THR A 10 13.07 1.37 1.10
N ALA A 11 14.38 1.45 0.89
CA ALA A 11 15.36 0.79 1.74
C ALA A 11 15.34 1.41 3.15
N ARG A 12 15.84 0.68 4.16
CA ARG A 12 15.76 1.13 5.56
C ARG A 12 16.58 2.40 5.81
N GLU A 13 17.73 2.51 5.16
CA GLU A 13 18.66 3.63 5.22
C GLU A 13 18.10 4.92 4.59
N ASP A 14 17.23 4.79 3.59
CA ASP A 14 16.71 5.90 2.80
C ASP A 14 15.36 6.43 3.33
N LEU A 15 14.92 5.95 4.50
CA LEU A 15 13.61 6.28 5.07
C LEU A 15 13.46 7.80 5.31
N ASP A 16 14.46 8.43 5.93
CA ASP A 16 14.38 9.84 6.29
C ASP A 16 14.34 10.73 5.04
N GLU A 17 15.16 10.42 4.03
CA GLU A 17 15.16 11.12 2.74
C GLU A 17 13.82 10.97 2.00
N LEU A 18 13.26 9.75 1.99
CA LEU A 18 11.94 9.52 1.40
C LEU A 18 10.86 10.33 2.14
N LEU A 19 10.87 10.35 3.47
CA LEU A 19 9.87 11.07 4.25
C LEU A 19 9.88 12.57 3.93
N ASP A 20 11.06 13.17 3.79
CA ASP A 20 11.18 14.59 3.42
C ASP A 20 10.77 14.84 1.96
N THR A 21 11.07 13.89 1.06
CA THR A 21 10.58 13.92 -0.32
C THR A 21 9.05 13.85 -0.36
N ILE A 22 8.42 12.97 0.41
CA ILE A 22 6.96 12.84 0.48
C ILE A 22 6.33 14.15 0.97
N LYS A 23 6.86 14.74 2.06
CA LYS A 23 6.35 15.99 2.65
C LYS A 23 6.45 17.19 1.70
N SER A 24 7.52 17.25 0.91
CA SER A 24 7.74 18.33 -0.06
C SER A 24 6.95 18.12 -1.36
N SER A 25 6.69 16.88 -1.76
CA SER A 25 6.04 16.55 -3.04
C SER A 25 4.52 16.52 -2.97
N TYR A 26 3.94 16.25 -1.80
CA TYR A 26 2.51 16.02 -1.65
C TYR A 26 1.89 16.81 -0.49
N ILE A 27 0.65 17.26 -0.70
CA ILE A 27 -0.20 17.72 0.40
C ILE A 27 -0.77 16.47 1.08
N ILE A 28 -0.19 16.13 2.24
CA ILE A 28 -0.58 14.96 3.03
C ILE A 28 -1.88 15.26 3.78
N LEU A 29 -2.89 14.44 3.55
CA LEU A 29 -4.16 14.51 4.27
C LEU A 29 -4.04 13.80 5.62
N TYR A 30 -4.71 14.36 6.63
CA TYR A 30 -4.76 13.86 8.01
C TYR A 30 -3.42 13.91 8.76
N ASP A 31 -2.42 14.62 8.23
CA ASP A 31 -1.14 14.91 8.87
C ASP A 31 -0.41 13.66 9.39
N LYS A 32 -0.60 12.51 8.71
CA LYS A 32 -0.06 11.21 9.13
C LYS A 32 0.53 10.42 7.96
N ILE A 33 1.75 9.96 8.16
CA ILE A 33 2.42 8.95 7.34
C ILE A 33 2.64 7.71 8.21
N PHE A 34 2.17 6.55 7.76
CA PHE A 34 2.41 5.28 8.43
C PHE A 34 3.59 4.58 7.79
N VAL A 35 4.59 4.23 8.59
CA VAL A 35 5.75 3.44 8.16
C VAL A 35 5.51 2.00 8.57
N LEU A 36 5.45 1.10 7.59
CA LEU A 36 5.31 -0.32 7.79
C LEU A 36 6.64 -1.00 7.49
N GLU A 37 7.05 -1.94 8.33
CA GLU A 37 8.17 -2.85 8.08
C GLU A 37 7.65 -4.07 7.33
N CYS A 38 8.33 -4.45 6.24
CA CYS A 38 8.10 -5.73 5.58
C CYS A 38 8.85 -6.83 6.36
N GLU A 39 8.18 -7.92 6.73
CA GLU A 39 8.81 -8.96 7.56
C GLU A 39 9.85 -9.77 6.78
N ASP A 40 9.63 -9.96 5.48
CA ASP A 40 10.46 -10.80 4.61
C ASP A 40 11.47 -10.01 3.77
N GLN A 41 11.46 -8.68 3.88
CA GLN A 41 12.32 -7.79 3.08
C GLN A 41 12.94 -6.71 3.97
N GLU A 42 14.19 -6.35 3.71
CA GLU A 42 14.86 -5.24 4.40
C GLU A 42 14.40 -3.87 3.86
N GLU A 43 13.09 -3.68 3.77
CA GLU A 43 12.46 -2.50 3.18
C GLU A 43 11.35 -1.97 4.10
N TYR A 44 11.12 -0.66 4.02
CA TYR A 44 9.97 0.01 4.60
C TYR A 44 8.94 0.38 3.52
N ILE A 45 7.69 0.44 3.97
CA ILE A 45 6.55 0.84 3.16
C ILE A 45 5.90 2.04 3.83
N CYS A 46 6.02 3.22 3.22
CA CYS A 46 5.39 4.44 3.68
C CYS A 46 4.01 4.57 3.05
N THR A 47 2.96 4.77 3.87
CA THR A 47 1.59 4.95 3.38
C THR A 47 0.99 6.25 3.89
N TYR A 48 0.37 7.00 2.98
CA TYR A 48 -0.08 8.36 3.24
C TYR A 48 -1.24 8.73 2.32
N ASN A 49 -2.17 9.54 2.85
CA ASN A 49 -3.32 10.01 2.08
C ASN A 49 -2.95 11.34 1.41
N VAL A 50 -3.36 11.53 0.16
CA VAL A 50 -3.07 12.75 -0.62
C VAL A 50 -4.34 13.30 -1.25
N ASP A 51 -4.41 14.63 -1.42
CA ASP A 51 -5.42 15.23 -2.31
C ASP A 51 -4.90 15.19 -3.75
N PHE A 52 -5.62 14.48 -4.60
CA PHE A 52 -5.20 14.23 -5.98
C PHE A 52 -5.30 15.47 -6.90
N HIS A 53 -5.85 16.58 -6.43
CA HIS A 53 -5.96 17.80 -7.22
C HIS A 53 -4.59 18.50 -7.28
N ASN A 54 -3.92 18.40 -8.42
CA ASN A 54 -2.58 18.94 -8.75
C ASN A 54 -1.38 18.05 -8.38
N ILE A 55 -1.57 16.75 -8.21
CA ILE A 55 -0.42 15.85 -8.18
C ILE A 55 0.20 15.82 -9.58
N GLY A 56 1.48 16.21 -9.68
CA GLY A 56 2.30 16.07 -10.88
C GLY A 56 2.70 14.62 -11.11
N ASP A 57 4.00 14.38 -11.30
CA ASP A 57 4.51 13.03 -11.49
C ASP A 57 4.48 12.22 -10.18
N PHE A 58 4.28 10.91 -10.32
CA PHE A 58 4.41 9.98 -9.18
C PHE A 58 5.88 9.90 -8.77
N LEU A 59 6.14 9.91 -7.47
CA LEU A 59 7.46 9.53 -6.96
C LEU A 59 7.77 8.10 -7.42
N ASP A 60 9.05 7.84 -7.68
CA ASP A 60 9.51 6.49 -7.96
C ASP A 60 9.11 5.53 -6.84
N ASN A 61 8.88 4.27 -7.20
CA ASN A 61 8.42 3.22 -6.28
C ASN A 61 7.12 3.56 -5.53
N THR A 62 6.30 4.50 -6.03
CA THR A 62 5.00 4.84 -5.44
C THR A 62 3.87 4.22 -6.23
N ILE A 63 2.95 3.58 -5.51
CA ILE A 63 1.74 2.98 -6.06
C ILE A 63 0.50 3.49 -5.35
N LEU A 64 -0.62 3.49 -6.08
CA LEU A 64 -1.94 3.73 -5.52
C LEU A 64 -2.50 2.41 -4.98
N VAL A 65 -2.95 2.43 -3.73
CA VAL A 65 -3.53 1.25 -3.07
C VAL A 65 -4.91 1.53 -2.49
N HIS A 66 -5.63 0.46 -2.23
CA HIS A 66 -6.86 0.43 -1.44
C HIS A 66 -6.57 -0.21 -0.08
N ARG A 67 -7.46 0.03 0.90
CA ARG A 67 -7.30 -0.50 2.25
C ARG A 67 -8.57 -1.17 2.76
N LYS A 68 -8.42 -2.38 3.32
CA LYS A 68 -9.37 -2.93 4.29
C LYS A 68 -8.91 -2.55 5.69
N LYS A 69 -9.66 -1.63 6.30
CA LYS A 69 -9.28 -1.01 7.57
C LYS A 69 -9.22 -2.00 8.73
N TYR A 70 -10.16 -2.95 8.81
CA TYR A 70 -10.28 -3.87 9.95
C TYR A 70 -9.15 -4.89 10.03
N THR A 71 -8.59 -5.29 8.90
CA THR A 71 -7.46 -6.23 8.81
C THR A 71 -6.12 -5.54 8.56
N ASN A 72 -6.08 -4.21 8.41
CA ASN A 72 -4.90 -3.49 7.93
C ASN A 72 -4.31 -4.08 6.64
N THR A 73 -5.17 -4.55 5.74
CA THR A 73 -4.73 -5.08 4.44
C THR A 73 -4.72 -3.96 3.42
N LEU A 74 -3.59 -3.78 2.74
CA LEU A 74 -3.44 -2.90 1.58
C LEU A 74 -3.44 -3.75 0.32
N TYR A 75 -4.03 -3.26 -0.76
CA TYR A 75 -4.10 -4.01 -2.00
C TYR A 75 -4.22 -3.11 -3.22
N THR A 76 -3.67 -3.56 -4.35
CA THR A 76 -3.98 -3.01 -5.66
C THR A 76 -5.18 -3.74 -6.28
N ILE A 77 -5.86 -3.13 -7.25
CA ILE A 77 -6.98 -3.79 -7.95
C ILE A 77 -6.50 -5.03 -8.71
N ASN A 78 -5.29 -5.00 -9.26
CA ASN A 78 -4.70 -6.16 -9.95
C ASN A 78 -4.47 -7.31 -8.97
N ALA A 79 -3.91 -7.04 -7.79
CA ALA A 79 -3.71 -8.05 -6.77
C ALA A 79 -5.03 -8.62 -6.25
N LEU A 80 -6.05 -7.78 -6.09
CA LEU A 80 -7.39 -8.26 -5.75
C LEU A 80 -7.96 -9.20 -6.80
N ASN A 81 -7.80 -8.88 -8.09
CA ASN A 81 -8.30 -9.74 -9.17
C ASN A 81 -7.57 -11.08 -9.23
N GLU A 82 -6.25 -11.09 -9.07
CA GLU A 82 -5.48 -12.34 -9.02
C GLU A 82 -5.83 -13.17 -7.79
N LEU A 83 -5.99 -12.53 -6.63
CA LEU A 83 -6.44 -13.23 -5.42
C LEU A 83 -7.83 -13.87 -5.61
N ILE A 84 -8.78 -13.16 -6.21
CA ILE A 84 -10.11 -13.72 -6.50
C ILE A 84 -9.98 -14.94 -7.40
N LYS A 85 -9.15 -14.88 -8.46
CA LYS A 85 -8.94 -16.03 -9.34
C LYS A 85 -8.31 -17.21 -8.58
N GLU A 86 -7.31 -16.97 -7.75
CA GLU A 86 -6.67 -18.05 -6.96
C GLU A 86 -7.66 -18.73 -6.01
N LEU A 87 -8.58 -17.97 -5.41
CA LEU A 87 -9.59 -18.49 -4.48
C LEU A 87 -10.84 -19.07 -5.17
N ASN A 88 -11.04 -18.79 -6.46
CA ASN A 88 -12.25 -19.12 -7.21
C ASN A 88 -11.93 -19.92 -8.48
N ASP A 89 -11.03 -20.90 -8.37
CA ASP A 89 -10.69 -21.86 -9.44
C ASP A 89 -10.30 -21.20 -10.79
N GLY A 90 -9.62 -20.06 -10.74
CA GLY A 90 -9.17 -19.28 -11.89
C GLY A 90 -10.20 -18.29 -12.46
N TYR A 91 -11.41 -18.23 -11.90
CA TYR A 91 -12.49 -17.36 -12.38
C TYR A 91 -12.53 -16.02 -11.64
N LEU A 92 -12.50 -14.92 -12.38
CA LEU A 92 -12.72 -13.59 -11.83
C LEU A 92 -14.22 -13.33 -11.61
N ASP A 93 -14.68 -13.44 -10.36
CA ASP A 93 -16.02 -13.01 -9.94
C ASP A 93 -15.94 -11.79 -9.00
N LYS A 94 -16.48 -10.65 -9.44
CA LYS A 94 -16.50 -9.40 -8.66
C LYS A 94 -17.41 -9.48 -7.42
N ARG A 95 -18.26 -10.50 -7.30
CA ARG A 95 -19.12 -10.76 -6.15
C ARG A 95 -18.49 -11.74 -5.16
N PHE A 96 -17.33 -12.32 -5.50
CA PHE A 96 -16.62 -13.24 -4.63
C PHE A 96 -16.27 -12.56 -3.31
N MET A 97 -16.63 -13.20 -2.20
CA MET A 97 -16.32 -12.70 -0.86
C MET A 97 -15.00 -13.31 -0.39
N ILE A 98 -14.01 -12.44 -0.19
CA ILE A 98 -12.72 -12.82 0.38
C ILE A 98 -12.84 -12.80 1.90
N ASP A 99 -12.31 -13.84 2.55
CA ASP A 99 -11.99 -13.78 3.97
C ASP A 99 -10.71 -12.95 4.15
N TRP A 100 -10.84 -11.74 4.68
CA TRP A 100 -9.71 -10.82 4.79
C TRP A 100 -8.87 -11.08 6.03
N ASP A 101 -9.34 -11.89 6.98
CA ASP A 101 -8.55 -12.24 8.16
C ASP A 101 -7.30 -13.04 7.79
N ASP A 102 -7.35 -13.83 6.71
CA ASP A 102 -6.20 -14.53 6.12
C ASP A 102 -5.09 -13.56 5.63
N TYR A 103 -5.48 -12.34 5.28
CA TYR A 103 -4.61 -11.30 4.72
C TYR A 103 -4.36 -10.16 5.71
N LYS A 104 -4.54 -10.41 7.00
CA LYS A 104 -4.30 -9.41 8.04
C LYS A 104 -2.85 -8.92 8.03
N ASN A 105 -2.70 -7.61 8.24
CA ASN A 105 -1.44 -6.86 8.25
C ASN A 105 -0.55 -7.20 7.04
N SER A 106 -1.08 -7.03 5.84
CA SER A 106 -0.33 -7.35 4.62
C SER A 106 -0.58 -6.37 3.48
N VAL A 107 0.34 -6.34 2.53
CA VAL A 107 0.21 -5.62 1.26
C VAL A 107 0.15 -6.64 0.12
N LEU A 108 -0.95 -6.59 -0.63
CA LEU A 108 -1.21 -7.47 -1.76
C LEU A 108 -0.87 -6.73 -3.06
N LEU A 109 0.12 -7.26 -3.76
CA LEU A 109 0.67 -6.72 -4.99
C LEU A 109 0.64 -7.77 -6.08
N THR A 110 0.91 -7.36 -7.31
CA THR A 110 1.17 -8.26 -8.43
C THR A 110 2.54 -7.99 -9.00
N LYS A 111 3.35 -9.04 -9.11
CA LYS A 111 4.65 -9.01 -9.79
C LYS A 111 4.67 -10.12 -10.83
N ASP A 112 4.98 -9.79 -12.08
CA ASP A 112 4.99 -10.74 -13.20
C ASP A 112 3.72 -11.59 -13.31
N TYR A 113 2.55 -10.94 -13.15
CA TYR A 113 1.21 -11.56 -13.14
C TYR A 113 0.96 -12.58 -12.01
N LYS A 114 1.82 -12.63 -10.99
CA LYS A 114 1.61 -13.45 -9.80
C LYS A 114 1.25 -12.58 -8.61
N LEU A 115 0.36 -13.10 -7.77
CA LEU A 115 0.05 -12.49 -6.49
C LEU A 115 1.28 -12.53 -5.59
N GLN A 116 1.61 -11.39 -5.00
CA GLN A 116 2.65 -11.26 -3.98
C GLN A 116 2.00 -10.70 -2.72
N ILE A 117 2.17 -11.42 -1.61
CA ILE A 117 1.64 -11.03 -0.31
C ILE A 117 2.81 -10.68 0.58
N LEU A 118 2.95 -9.40 0.91
CA LEU A 118 3.98 -8.91 1.83
C LEU A 118 3.39 -8.82 3.23
N LYS A 119 3.91 -9.59 4.18
CA LYS A 119 3.52 -9.42 5.59
C LYS A 119 4.17 -8.15 6.14
N THR A 120 3.39 -7.41 6.91
CA THR A 120 3.79 -6.10 7.41
C THR A 120 3.52 -5.93 8.88
N LYS A 121 4.35 -5.10 9.50
CA LYS A 121 4.18 -4.66 10.87
C LYS A 121 4.28 -3.14 10.92
N LEU A 122 3.46 -2.49 11.75
CA LEU A 122 3.60 -1.06 11.98
C LEU A 122 4.96 -0.80 12.66
N HIS A 123 5.81 -0.03 11.99
CA HIS A 123 7.10 0.39 12.52
C HIS A 123 6.95 1.71 13.28
N SER A 124 6.41 2.73 12.63
CA SER A 124 6.20 4.06 13.24
C SER A 124 5.06 4.82 12.55
N ILE A 125 4.61 5.88 13.22
CA ILE A 125 3.68 6.87 12.67
C ILE A 125 4.39 8.22 12.74
N VAL A 126 4.53 8.87 11.59
CA VAL A 126 5.07 10.23 11.49
C VAL A 126 3.90 11.20 11.46
N GLU A 127 3.87 12.11 12.41
CA GLU A 127 2.91 13.23 12.47
C GLU A 127 3.57 14.48 11.86
N LEU A 128 2.81 15.24 11.06
CA LEU A 128 3.27 16.40 10.30
C LEU A 128 2.93 17.74 10.97
#